data_AF-A0A0M2DRS7-F1
#
_entry.id   AF-A0A0M2DRS7-F1
#
_cell.length_a   1.000
_cell.length_b   1.000
_cell.length_c   1.000
_cell.angle_alpha   90.00
_cell.angle_beta   90.00
_cell.angle_gamma   90.00
#
_symmetry.space_group_name_H-M   'P 1'
#
loop_
_entity.id
_entity.type
_entity.pdbx_description
1 polymer ?
#
loop_
_entity_poly.entity_id
_entity_poly.type
_entity_poly.pdbx_seq_one_letter_code
_entity_poly.pdbx_strand_id
1 'polypeptide(L)'
;MKLTPKRKRSDSAAAAVAAAQAVALGPLKPPAHVTLRPCDGPFWVAIMEARARDTWTATDLTTAANLARTQADIERLQAEADAEGFTIPGANGVPQVNPKHKLLETLSRRAVALSRVLHVHAEATVGKSEDAAKALANERQARGEHDDLIPTLGTLQ
;
A
#
# COMPACT_ATOMS: atom_id res chain seq x y z
N MET A 1 -2.97 -33.98 17.03
CA MET A 1 -3.46 -32.59 16.91
C MET A 1 -2.25 -31.66 16.86
N LYS A 2 -2.01 -30.95 15.75
CA LYS A 2 -0.99 -29.90 15.72
C LYS A 2 -1.55 -28.68 16.45
N LEU A 3 -1.01 -28.36 17.62
CA LEU A 3 -1.31 -27.12 18.34
C LEU A 3 -0.83 -25.95 17.48
N THR A 4 -1.77 -25.21 16.88
CA THR A 4 -1.45 -23.94 16.22
C THR A 4 -0.86 -23.03 17.29
N PRO A 5 0.40 -22.57 17.14
CA PRO A 5 1.03 -21.74 18.16
C PRO A 5 0.18 -20.50 18.42
N LYS A 6 -0.14 -20.25 19.68
CA LYS A 6 -0.98 -19.12 20.10
C LYS A 6 -0.29 -17.83 19.68
N ARG A 7 -1.02 -16.97 18.98
CA ARG A 7 -0.52 -15.67 18.50
C ARG A 7 0.04 -14.89 19.70
N LYS A 8 1.27 -14.38 19.59
CA LYS A 8 1.94 -13.63 20.68
C LYS A 8 1.11 -12.38 20.99
N ARG A 9 0.98 -12.03 22.27
CA ARG A 9 0.31 -10.79 22.66
C ARG A 9 1.09 -9.59 22.14
N SER A 10 0.38 -8.63 21.58
CA SER A 10 0.93 -7.44 20.93
C SER A 10 1.60 -6.45 21.90
N ASP A 11 1.36 -6.57 23.20
CA ASP A 11 1.93 -5.75 24.28
C ASP A 11 3.23 -6.31 24.88
N SER A 12 3.74 -7.44 24.36
CA SER A 12 4.93 -8.10 24.89
C SER A 12 6.24 -7.54 24.34
N ALA A 13 7.34 -7.65 25.09
CA ALA A 13 8.69 -7.35 24.60
C ALA A 13 9.03 -8.15 23.32
N ALA A 14 8.52 -9.38 23.20
CA ALA A 14 8.67 -10.19 22.00
C ALA A 14 7.94 -9.60 20.77
N ALA A 15 6.83 -8.89 20.97
CA ALA A 15 6.14 -8.17 19.91
C ALA A 15 6.90 -6.91 19.49
N ALA A 16 7.51 -6.18 20.43
CA ALA A 16 8.37 -5.04 20.12
C ALA A 16 9.60 -5.46 19.30
N VAL A 17 10.27 -6.56 19.68
CA VAL A 17 11.41 -7.11 18.91
C VAL A 17 10.97 -7.53 17.50
N ALA A 18 9.82 -8.20 17.36
CA ALA A 18 9.30 -8.60 16.05
C ALA A 18 8.99 -7.39 15.17
N ALA A 19 8.44 -6.31 15.74
CA ALA A 19 8.19 -5.06 15.04
C ALA A 19 9.49 -4.40 14.55
N ALA A 20 10.51 -4.30 15.42
CA ALA A 20 11.82 -3.78 15.04
C ALA A 20 12.47 -4.59 13.90
N GLN A 21 12.38 -5.93 13.97
CA GLN A 21 12.84 -6.81 12.90
C GLN A 21 12.06 -6.59 11.59
N ALA A 22 10.74 -6.43 11.66
CA ALA A 22 9.91 -6.18 10.48
C ALA A 22 10.29 -4.85 9.80
N VAL A 23 10.51 -3.80 10.58
CA VAL A 23 10.99 -2.50 10.09
C VAL A 23 12.37 -2.64 9.46
N ALA A 24 13.30 -3.33 10.11
CA ALA A 24 14.66 -3.54 9.60
C ALA A 24 14.70 -4.35 8.28
N LEU A 25 13.70 -5.19 8.01
CA LEU A 25 13.58 -5.93 6.75
C LEU A 25 12.97 -5.10 5.61
N GLY A 26 12.43 -3.91 5.91
CA GLY A 26 11.75 -3.05 4.94
C GLY A 26 10.42 -3.63 4.41
N PRO A 27 9.78 -3.01 3.41
CA PRO A 27 8.54 -3.50 2.81
C PRO A 27 8.67 -4.89 2.18
N LEU A 28 7.57 -5.64 2.11
CA LEU A 28 7.56 -6.92 1.39
C LEU A 28 7.83 -6.69 -0.11
N LYS A 29 8.53 -7.65 -0.73
CA LYS A 29 8.76 -7.62 -2.19
C LYS A 29 7.49 -8.06 -2.94
N PRO A 30 7.21 -7.50 -4.13
CA PRO A 30 6.12 -7.98 -4.97
C PRO A 30 6.27 -9.48 -5.31
N PRO A 31 5.16 -10.21 -5.54
CA PRO A 31 5.22 -11.60 -5.97
C PRO A 31 5.96 -11.75 -7.31
N ALA A 32 6.70 -12.84 -7.49
CA ALA A 32 7.53 -13.05 -8.68
C ALA A 32 6.75 -13.00 -10.01
N HIS A 33 5.47 -13.37 -10.00
CA HIS A 33 4.59 -13.33 -11.16
C HIS A 33 3.90 -11.97 -11.38
N VAL A 34 4.27 -10.94 -10.61
CA VAL A 34 3.72 -9.58 -10.75
C VAL A 34 4.84 -8.57 -10.92
N THR A 35 4.76 -7.80 -12.01
CA THR A 35 5.73 -6.73 -12.30
C THR A 35 5.18 -5.37 -11.86
N LEU A 36 6.01 -4.61 -11.13
CA LEU A 36 5.79 -3.20 -10.84
C LEU A 36 6.73 -2.34 -11.67
N ARG A 37 6.22 -1.22 -12.19
CA ARG A 37 6.99 -0.17 -12.86
C ARG A 37 7.69 0.68 -11.80
N PRO A 38 8.76 1.43 -12.14
CA PRO A 38 9.42 2.33 -11.20
C PRO A 38 8.47 3.34 -10.54
N CYS A 39 7.48 3.87 -11.28
CA CYS A 39 6.48 4.80 -10.75
C CYS A 39 5.47 4.16 -9.78
N ASP A 40 5.33 2.83 -9.78
CA ASP A 40 4.42 2.12 -8.87
C ASP A 40 5.04 1.94 -7.47
N GLY A 41 6.37 2.06 -7.36
CA GLY A 41 7.15 1.77 -6.15
C GLY A 41 6.70 2.55 -4.90
N PRO A 42 6.57 3.88 -4.96
CA PRO A 42 6.11 4.66 -3.80
C PRO A 42 4.72 4.22 -3.29
N PHE A 43 3.79 3.92 -4.20
CA PHE A 43 2.46 3.44 -3.84
C PHE A 43 2.51 2.04 -3.22
N TRP A 44 3.33 1.15 -3.76
CA TRP A 44 3.55 -0.18 -3.19
C TRP A 44 4.04 -0.11 -1.75
N VAL A 45 5.06 0.73 -1.48
CA VAL A 45 5.60 0.92 -0.13
C VAL A 45 4.50 1.42 0.81
N ALA A 46 3.77 2.47 0.43
CA ALA A 46 2.69 3.02 1.24
C ALA A 46 1.59 1.98 1.56
N ILE A 47 1.23 1.14 0.59
CA ILE A 47 0.24 0.07 0.80
C ILE A 47 0.78 -0.99 1.76
N MET A 48 2.03 -1.45 1.59
CA MET A 48 2.64 -2.47 2.46
C MET A 48 2.76 -2.01 3.92
N GLU A 49 2.96 -0.71 4.14
CA GLU A 49 3.08 -0.11 5.47
C GLU A 49 1.73 0.20 6.13
N ALA A 50 0.61 0.05 5.39
CA ALA A 50 -0.73 0.26 5.94
C ALA A 50 -1.16 -0.87 6.89
N ARG A 51 -0.49 -2.02 6.88
CA ARG A 51 -0.77 -3.15 7.76
C ARG A 51 0.54 -3.80 8.21
N ALA A 52 0.53 -4.40 9.41
CA ALA A 52 1.70 -5.11 9.93
C ALA A 52 2.19 -6.19 8.95
N ARG A 53 3.51 -6.31 8.84
CA ARG A 53 4.20 -7.15 7.82
C ARG A 53 3.71 -8.59 7.80
N ASP A 54 3.47 -9.15 8.99
CA ASP A 54 3.08 -10.56 9.18
C ASP A 54 1.62 -10.85 8.80
N THR A 55 0.82 -9.83 8.52
CA THR A 55 -0.60 -10.00 8.19
C THR A 55 -0.86 -10.21 6.70
N TRP A 56 0.11 -9.93 5.85
CA TRP A 56 -0.05 -9.98 4.39
C TRP A 56 -0.05 -11.43 3.88
N THR A 57 -1.02 -11.76 3.01
CA THR A 57 -1.05 -13.04 2.28
C THR A 57 -0.50 -12.90 0.87
N ALA A 58 -0.11 -14.00 0.21
CA ALA A 58 0.34 -13.97 -1.19
C ALA A 58 -0.73 -13.41 -2.15
N THR A 59 -2.01 -13.69 -1.87
CA THR A 59 -3.14 -13.13 -2.62
C THR A 59 -3.28 -11.62 -2.38
N ASP A 60 -3.09 -11.18 -1.14
CA ASP A 60 -3.08 -9.75 -0.80
C ASP A 60 -1.98 -9.03 -1.58
N LEU A 61 -0.77 -9.61 -1.66
CA LEU A 61 0.35 -9.00 -2.39
C LEU A 61 0.04 -8.80 -3.88
N THR A 62 -0.64 -9.75 -4.53
CA THR A 62 -1.07 -9.60 -5.93
C THR A 62 -2.10 -8.47 -6.08
N THR A 63 -3.03 -8.37 -5.13
CA THR A 63 -4.07 -7.34 -5.12
C THR A 63 -3.50 -5.95 -4.81
N ALA A 64 -2.54 -5.86 -3.89
CA ALA A 64 -1.81 -4.66 -3.54
C ALA A 64 -1.00 -4.13 -4.73
N ALA A 65 -0.39 -5.02 -5.52
CA ALA A 65 0.34 -4.61 -6.72
C ALA A 65 -0.59 -4.06 -7.81
N ASN A 66 -1.83 -4.55 -7.87
CA ASN A 66 -2.86 -3.97 -8.74
C ASN A 66 -3.31 -2.59 -8.24
N LEU A 67 -3.47 -2.43 -6.93
CA LEU A 67 -3.79 -1.14 -6.32
C LEU A 67 -2.68 -0.11 -6.56
N ALA A 68 -1.42 -0.47 -6.36
CA ALA A 68 -0.26 0.40 -6.60
C ALA A 68 -0.22 0.91 -8.05
N ARG A 69 -0.39 0.00 -9.03
CA ARG A 69 -0.48 0.37 -10.46
C ARG A 69 -1.65 1.29 -10.75
N THR A 70 -2.81 1.00 -10.15
CA THR A 70 -4.02 1.82 -10.32
C THR A 70 -3.81 3.23 -9.77
N GLN A 71 -3.20 3.37 -8.61
CA GLN A 71 -2.90 4.69 -8.01
C GLN A 71 -1.88 5.47 -8.85
N ALA A 72 -0.81 4.82 -9.32
CA ALA A 72 0.15 5.44 -10.22
C ALA A 72 -0.48 5.88 -11.56
N ASP A 73 -1.40 5.08 -12.11
CA ASP A 73 -2.12 5.44 -13.32
C ASP A 73 -3.09 6.62 -13.10
N ILE A 74 -3.73 6.71 -11.92
CA ILE A 74 -4.55 7.87 -11.54
C ILE A 74 -3.71 9.14 -11.55
N GLU A 75 -2.57 9.17 -10.84
CA GLU A 75 -1.73 10.37 -10.77
C GLU A 75 -1.23 10.81 -12.15
N ARG A 76 -0.83 9.84 -12.99
CA ARG A 76 -0.43 10.13 -14.37
C ARG A 76 -1.58 10.73 -15.18
N LEU A 77 -2.76 10.10 -15.16
CA LEU A 77 -3.92 10.60 -15.90
C LEU A 77 -4.41 11.95 -15.37
N GLN A 78 -4.29 12.19 -14.08
CA GLN A 78 -4.67 13.45 -13.45
C GLN A 78 -3.76 14.57 -13.94
N ALA A 79 -2.44 14.38 -13.93
CA ALA A 79 -1.50 15.36 -14.47
C ALA A 79 -1.74 15.66 -15.95
N GLU A 80 -2.05 14.64 -16.76
CA GLU A 80 -2.42 14.83 -18.15
C GLU A 80 -3.74 15.61 -18.32
N ALA A 81 -4.75 15.29 -17.50
CA ALA A 81 -6.05 15.98 -17.55
C ALA A 81 -5.95 17.43 -17.06
N ASP A 82 -5.11 17.72 -16.06
CA ASP A 82 -4.87 19.07 -15.56
C ASP A 82 -4.19 19.95 -16.61
N ALA A 83 -3.28 19.38 -17.41
CA ALA A 83 -2.63 20.08 -18.51
C ALA A 83 -3.58 20.36 -19.69
N GLU A 84 -4.51 19.44 -19.97
CA GLU A 84 -5.47 19.54 -21.09
C GLU A 84 -6.73 20.36 -20.73
N GLY A 85 -7.10 20.41 -19.45
CA GLY A 85 -8.35 20.97 -18.97
C GLY A 85 -9.56 20.06 -19.21
N PHE A 86 -10.74 20.54 -18.77
CA PHE A 86 -11.99 19.77 -18.81
C PHE A 86 -12.53 19.50 -20.21
N THR A 87 -12.11 20.30 -21.20
CA THR A 87 -12.56 20.20 -22.59
C THR A 87 -11.40 20.27 -23.54
N ILE A 88 -11.42 19.43 -24.57
CA ILE A 88 -10.44 19.40 -25.65
C ILE A 88 -11.10 19.72 -26.99
N PRO A 89 -10.36 20.22 -27.99
CA PRO A 89 -10.89 20.42 -29.34
C PRO A 89 -11.41 19.10 -29.93
N GLY A 90 -12.68 19.05 -30.32
CA GLY A 90 -13.27 17.91 -31.01
C GLY A 90 -12.99 17.91 -32.51
N ALA A 91 -13.35 16.83 -33.20
CA ALA A 91 -13.04 16.60 -34.62
C ALA A 91 -13.54 17.70 -35.58
N ASN A 92 -14.63 18.39 -35.22
CA ASN A 92 -15.24 19.46 -36.02
C ASN A 92 -15.03 20.86 -35.41
N GLY A 93 -14.04 21.03 -34.52
CA GLY A 93 -13.79 22.28 -33.79
C GLY A 93 -14.77 22.55 -32.63
N VAL A 94 -15.78 21.70 -32.44
CA VAL A 94 -16.67 21.74 -31.28
C VAL A 94 -15.92 21.21 -30.05
N PRO A 95 -15.81 21.98 -28.95
CA PRO A 95 -15.20 21.48 -27.72
C PRO A 95 -15.93 20.24 -27.19
N GLN A 96 -15.18 19.19 -26.87
CA GLN A 96 -15.71 17.97 -26.26
C GLN A 96 -15.11 17.78 -24.87
N VAL A 97 -15.87 17.14 -23.96
CA VAL A 97 -15.37 16.79 -22.62
C VAL A 97 -14.18 15.85 -22.75
N ASN A 98 -13.11 16.12 -21.99
CA ASN A 98 -11.93 15.29 -22.00
C ASN A 98 -12.25 13.86 -21.53
N PRO A 99 -12.07 12.82 -22.38
CA PRO A 99 -12.40 11.44 -22.03
C PRO A 99 -11.57 10.89 -20.85
N LYS A 100 -10.43 11.51 -20.53
CA LYS A 100 -9.58 11.11 -19.40
C LYS A 100 -10.30 11.22 -18.06
N HIS A 101 -11.22 12.18 -17.88
CA HIS A 101 -12.02 12.26 -16.64
C HIS A 101 -12.90 11.03 -16.40
N LYS A 102 -13.42 10.41 -17.47
CA LYS A 102 -14.18 9.16 -17.35
C LYS A 102 -13.29 7.98 -16.95
N LEU A 103 -12.06 7.94 -17.46
CA LEU A 103 -11.09 6.93 -17.07
C LEU A 103 -10.63 7.14 -15.63
N LEU A 104 -10.36 8.38 -15.22
CA LEU A 104 -10.05 8.75 -13.83
C LEU A 104 -11.12 8.26 -12.86
N GLU A 105 -12.40 8.55 -13.12
CA GLU A 105 -13.51 8.07 -12.28
C GLU A 105 -13.55 6.53 -12.19
N THR A 106 -13.25 5.85 -13.29
CA THR A 106 -13.22 4.38 -13.32
C THR A 106 -12.06 3.82 -12.50
N LEU A 107 -10.87 4.39 -12.62
CA LEU A 107 -9.70 3.98 -11.86
C LEU A 107 -9.86 4.33 -10.37
N SER A 108 -10.41 5.50 -10.03
CA SER A 108 -10.69 5.91 -8.65
C SER A 108 -11.64 4.95 -7.95
N ARG A 109 -12.74 4.54 -8.60
CA ARG A 109 -13.65 3.52 -8.04
C ARG A 109 -12.96 2.17 -7.89
N ARG A 110 -12.11 1.77 -8.84
CA ARG A 110 -11.30 0.54 -8.73
C ARG A 110 -10.33 0.60 -7.54
N ALA A 111 -9.65 1.72 -7.35
CA ALA A 111 -8.73 1.92 -6.23
C ALA A 111 -9.46 1.79 -4.89
N VAL A 112 -10.62 2.42 -4.74
CA VAL A 112 -11.46 2.28 -3.53
C VAL A 112 -11.87 0.82 -3.29
N ALA A 113 -12.28 0.10 -4.34
CA ALA A 113 -12.66 -1.31 -4.21
C ALA A 113 -11.48 -2.19 -3.76
N LEU A 114 -10.31 -2.03 -4.37
CA LEU A 114 -9.10 -2.77 -4.00
C LEU A 114 -8.65 -2.45 -2.57
N SER A 115 -8.69 -1.17 -2.15
CA SER A 115 -8.37 -0.75 -0.77
C SER A 115 -9.32 -1.33 0.27
N ARG A 116 -10.59 -1.55 -0.10
CA ARG A 116 -11.57 -2.24 0.75
C ARG A 116 -11.25 -3.72 0.90
N VAL A 117 -10.97 -4.41 -0.21
CA VAL A 117 -10.58 -5.85 -0.22
C VAL A 117 -9.34 -6.08 0.64
N LEU A 118 -8.37 -5.19 0.57
CA LEU A 118 -7.11 -5.30 1.32
C LEU A 118 -7.19 -4.85 2.78
N HIS A 119 -8.30 -4.23 3.21
CA HIS A 119 -8.45 -3.61 4.54
C HIS A 119 -7.36 -2.57 4.85
N VAL A 120 -6.93 -1.79 3.86
CA VAL A 120 -5.89 -0.73 4.00
C VAL A 120 -6.47 0.69 4.01
N HIS A 121 -7.79 0.83 4.06
CA HIS A 121 -8.48 2.11 4.17
C HIS A 121 -8.52 2.58 5.63
N ALA A 122 -8.65 3.90 5.84
CA ALA A 122 -8.54 4.56 7.15
C ALA A 122 -9.37 3.90 8.27
N GLU A 123 -10.60 3.47 7.98
CA GLU A 123 -11.45 2.78 8.98
C GLU A 123 -10.84 1.44 9.43
N ALA A 124 -10.30 0.66 8.49
CA ALA A 124 -9.68 -0.63 8.79
C ALA A 124 -8.30 -0.49 9.44
N THR A 125 -7.58 0.60 9.18
CA THR A 125 -6.27 0.88 9.81
C THR A 125 -6.40 1.36 11.25
N VAL A 126 -7.54 1.96 11.62
CA VAL A 126 -7.77 2.58 12.94
C VAL A 126 -8.66 1.72 13.85
N GLY A 127 -9.44 0.76 13.35
CA GLY A 127 -10.21 -0.12 14.23
C GLY A 127 -10.89 -1.36 13.62
N LYS A 128 -10.68 -2.50 14.30
CA LYS A 128 -11.62 -3.64 14.51
C LYS A 128 -10.92 -4.85 15.19
N SER A 129 -9.59 -4.91 15.15
CA SER A 129 -8.78 -5.87 15.91
C SER A 129 -7.74 -5.11 16.72
N GLU A 130 -7.90 -5.05 18.05
CA GLU A 130 -6.92 -4.41 18.94
C GLU A 130 -5.51 -4.94 18.71
N ASP A 131 -5.36 -6.24 18.49
CA ASP A 131 -4.04 -6.87 18.31
C ASP A 131 -3.37 -6.48 16.99
N ALA A 132 -4.13 -6.40 15.89
CA ALA A 132 -3.58 -5.96 14.60
C ALA A 132 -3.23 -4.47 14.62
N ALA A 133 -4.06 -3.64 15.27
CA ALA A 133 -3.80 -2.22 15.46
C ALA A 133 -2.55 -1.99 16.34
N LYS A 134 -2.40 -2.75 17.43
CA LYS A 134 -1.22 -2.70 18.31
C LYS A 134 0.04 -3.18 17.59
N ALA A 135 -0.04 -4.25 16.80
CA ALA A 135 1.10 -4.72 16.00
C ALA A 135 1.57 -3.64 14.99
N LEU A 136 0.64 -3.00 14.29
CA LEU A 136 0.96 -1.88 13.40
C LEU A 136 1.50 -0.67 14.16
N ALA A 137 0.97 -0.36 15.34
CA ALA A 137 1.48 0.71 16.18
C ALA A 137 2.93 0.45 16.64
N ASN A 138 3.25 -0.79 17.00
CA ASN A 138 4.62 -1.18 17.34
C ASN A 138 5.57 -1.02 16.15
N GLU A 139 5.17 -1.40 14.93
CA GLU A 139 5.98 -1.20 13.73
C GLU A 139 6.19 0.30 13.43
N ARG A 140 5.16 1.14 13.62
CA ARG A 140 5.28 2.60 13.47
C ARG A 140 6.22 3.21 14.51
N GLN A 141 6.10 2.79 15.77
CA GLN A 141 6.99 3.23 16.84
C GLN A 141 8.44 2.82 16.57
N ALA A 142 8.66 1.55 16.24
CA ALA A 142 10.00 1.03 15.93
C ALA A 142 10.65 1.75 14.74
N ARG A 143 9.86 2.22 13.77
CA ARG A 143 10.35 3.06 12.68
C ARG A 143 10.74 4.47 13.13
N GLY A 144 10.00 5.08 14.05
CA GLY A 144 10.35 6.39 14.60
C GLY A 144 11.57 6.36 15.52
N GLU A 145 11.85 5.22 16.15
CA GLU A 145 13.04 4.98 16.98
C GLU A 145 14.28 4.56 16.16
N HIS A 146 14.11 4.27 14.86
CA HIS A 146 15.19 3.82 14.01
C HIS A 146 16.14 4.98 13.67
N ASP A 147 17.41 4.84 14.06
CA ASP A 147 18.48 5.77 13.70
C ASP A 147 19.04 5.42 12.30
N ASP A 148 19.04 6.40 11.39
CA ASP A 148 19.55 6.25 10.02
C ASP A 148 21.05 5.88 9.97
N LEU A 149 21.79 6.07 11.06
CA LEU A 149 23.20 5.65 11.19
C LEU A 149 23.36 4.13 11.41
N ILE A 150 22.28 3.40 11.69
CA ILE A 150 22.32 1.94 11.91
C ILE A 150 21.86 1.23 10.63
N PRO A 151 22.72 0.43 9.97
CA PRO A 151 22.34 -0.31 8.76
C PRO A 151 21.20 -1.30 9.02
N THR A 152 20.22 -1.35 8.12
CA THR A 152 19.07 -2.26 8.23
C THR A 152 19.36 -3.63 7.64
N LEU A 153 18.65 -4.67 8.09
CA LEU A 153 18.82 -6.03 7.56
C LEU A 153 18.47 -6.13 6.07
N GLY A 154 17.59 -5.25 5.58
CA GLY A 154 17.22 -5.16 4.17
C GLY A 154 18.30 -4.58 3.25
N THR A 155 19.27 -3.81 3.77
CA THR A 155 20.37 -3.26 2.94
C THR A 155 21.53 -4.23 2.76
N LEU A 156 21.51 -5.37 3.45
CA LEU A 156 22.58 -6.39 3.43
C LEU A 156 22.28 -7.59 2.50
N GLN A 157 21.13 -7.60 1.81
CA GLN A 157 20.68 -8.66 0.90
C GLN A 157 20.69 -8.22 -0.56
#